data_AF-A0A1Q7R7E5-F1
#
_entry.id   AF-A0A1Q7R7E5-F1
#
_cell.length_a   1.000
_cell.length_b   1.000
_cell.length_c   1.000
_cell.angle_alpha   90.00
_cell.angle_beta   90.00
_cell.angle_gamma   90.00
#
_symmetry.space_group_name_H-M   'P 1'
#
loop_
_entity.id
_entity.type
_entity.pdbx_description
1 polymer ?
#
loop_
_entity_poly.entity_id
_entity_poly.type
_entity_poly.pdbx_seq_one_letter_code
_entity_poly.pdbx_strand_id
1 'polypeptide(L)'
;MGKQVEDYISAHAGTDLTKVFDQYLRTTQVPVLEYRIEGGVLSYRWTDVVPGFDMSLKVSLSPDTFSVVHPTGEWQTVPLRLGTPADFKADANYYVITRNVTASPNVTK
;
A
#
# COMPACT_ATOMS: atom_id res chain seq x y z
N MET A 1 0.53 -28.65 -2.85
CA MET A 1 1.63 -28.56 -3.82
C MET A 1 1.80 -27.10 -4.29
N GLY A 2 2.34 -26.21 -3.45
CA GLY A 2 2.57 -24.78 -3.79
C GLY A 2 3.87 -24.18 -3.25
N LYS A 3 4.52 -24.88 -2.32
CA LYS A 3 5.66 -24.38 -1.54
C LYS A 3 6.95 -24.20 -2.33
N GLN A 4 7.13 -24.93 -3.43
CA GLN A 4 8.38 -24.90 -4.22
C GLN A 4 8.51 -23.63 -5.08
N VAL A 5 7.41 -23.02 -5.49
CA VAL A 5 7.44 -21.76 -6.25
C VAL A 5 7.65 -20.58 -5.30
N GLU A 6 6.99 -20.61 -4.13
CA GLU A 6 7.14 -19.61 -3.06
C GLU A 6 8.59 -19.54 -2.57
N ASP A 7 9.19 -20.67 -2.24
CA ASP A 7 10.56 -20.72 -1.71
C ASP A 7 11.61 -20.27 -2.76
N TYR A 8 11.38 -20.55 -4.05
CA TYR A 8 12.30 -20.15 -5.14
C TYR A 8 12.25 -18.65 -5.44
N ILE A 9 11.06 -18.04 -5.39
CA ILE A 9 10.89 -16.60 -5.62
C ILE A 9 11.41 -15.79 -4.44
N SER A 10 11.16 -16.21 -3.20
CA SER A 10 11.72 -15.57 -1.99
C SER A 10 13.25 -15.58 -1.97
N ALA A 11 13.87 -16.68 -2.44
CA ALA A 11 15.33 -16.80 -2.53
C ALA A 11 15.97 -15.86 -3.57
N HIS A 12 15.25 -15.53 -4.66
CA HIS A 12 15.73 -14.60 -5.70
C HIS A 12 15.35 -13.13 -5.44
N ALA A 13 14.26 -12.87 -4.70
CA ALA A 13 13.80 -11.52 -4.38
C ALA A 13 14.49 -10.90 -3.14
N GLY A 14 15.24 -11.69 -2.36
CA GLY A 14 15.96 -11.21 -1.18
C GLY A 14 15.06 -10.68 -0.04
N THR A 15 13.75 -10.91 -0.14
CA THR A 15 12.71 -10.48 0.81
C THR A 15 11.76 -11.66 1.02
N ASP A 16 11.32 -11.89 2.26
CA ASP A 16 10.39 -12.98 2.57
C ASP A 16 8.98 -12.66 2.04
N LEU A 17 8.67 -13.17 0.85
CA LEU A 17 7.38 -12.96 0.18
C LEU A 17 6.30 -13.93 0.66
N THR A 18 6.58 -14.79 1.65
CA THR A 18 5.63 -15.81 2.13
C THR A 18 4.31 -15.18 2.58
N LYS A 19 4.37 -14.00 3.22
CA LYS A 19 3.19 -13.26 3.69
C LYS A 19 2.37 -12.64 2.56
N VAL A 20 3.03 -12.26 1.46
CA VAL A 20 2.37 -11.75 0.25
C VAL A 20 1.61 -12.90 -0.42
N PHE A 21 2.23 -14.07 -0.56
CA PHE A 21 1.58 -15.26 -1.10
C PHE A 21 0.40 -15.72 -0.23
N ASP A 22 0.56 -15.74 1.09
CA ASP A 22 -0.54 -16.08 1.99
C ASP A 22 -1.73 -15.13 1.81
N GLN A 23 -1.49 -13.82 1.70
CA GLN A 23 -2.54 -12.84 1.46
C GLN A 23 -3.24 -13.06 0.10
N TYR A 24 -2.51 -13.21 -1.00
CA TYR A 24 -3.12 -13.28 -2.35
C TYR A 24 -3.63 -14.68 -2.74
N LEU A 25 -2.99 -15.75 -2.28
CA LEU A 25 -3.34 -17.13 -2.67
C LEU A 25 -4.19 -17.85 -1.63
N ARG A 26 -4.19 -17.40 -0.36
CA ARG A 26 -4.90 -18.10 0.72
C ARG A 26 -5.97 -17.27 1.42
N THR A 27 -6.02 -15.95 1.19
CA THR A 27 -7.07 -15.10 1.75
C THR A 27 -7.85 -14.40 0.65
N THR A 28 -9.16 -14.22 0.85
CA THR A 28 -10.04 -13.47 -0.07
C THR A 28 -9.97 -11.96 0.13
N GLN A 29 -9.05 -11.47 0.97
CA GLN A 29 -8.96 -10.07 1.36
C GLN A 29 -7.93 -9.37 0.46
N VAL A 30 -8.36 -8.36 -0.30
CA VAL A 30 -7.46 -7.56 -1.13
C VAL A 30 -6.86 -6.47 -0.24
N PRO A 31 -5.52 -6.34 -0.14
CA PRO A 31 -4.89 -5.28 0.65
C PRO A 31 -5.41 -3.90 0.26
N VAL A 32 -5.85 -3.14 1.26
CA VAL A 32 -6.36 -1.78 1.07
C VAL A 32 -5.37 -0.79 1.67
N LEU A 33 -4.76 0.05 0.84
CA LEU A 33 -3.97 1.20 1.28
C LEU A 33 -4.94 2.33 1.62
N GLU A 34 -5.13 2.59 2.90
CA GLU A 34 -5.78 3.81 3.35
C GLU A 34 -4.79 4.96 3.34
N TYR A 35 -5.23 6.12 2.83
CA TYR A 35 -4.43 7.33 2.88
C TYR A 35 -5.26 8.58 3.11
N ARG A 36 -4.64 9.60 3.68
CA ARG A 36 -5.15 10.97 3.82
C ARG A 36 -4.06 11.97 3.50
N ILE A 37 -4.44 13.10 2.90
CA ILE A 37 -3.50 14.17 2.55
C ILE A 37 -3.98 15.46 3.20
N GLU A 38 -3.21 15.96 4.15
CA GLU A 38 -3.54 17.15 4.94
C GLU A 38 -2.28 17.99 5.14
N GLY A 39 -2.34 19.29 4.86
CA GLY A 39 -1.23 20.22 5.13
C GLY A 39 0.11 19.85 4.45
N GLY A 40 0.09 19.24 3.28
CA GLY A 40 1.31 18.78 2.59
C GLY A 40 1.94 17.53 3.22
N VAL A 41 1.18 16.77 4.00
CA VAL A 41 1.60 15.49 4.58
C VAL A 41 0.64 14.40 4.11
N LEU A 42 1.21 13.31 3.60
CA LEU A 42 0.48 12.08 3.32
C LEU A 42 0.55 11.19 4.56
N SER A 43 -0.60 10.89 5.18
CA SER A 43 -0.69 9.77 6.13
C SER A 43 -1.21 8.54 5.40
N TYR A 44 -0.64 7.37 5.68
CA TYR A 44 -1.01 6.12 5.02
C TYR A 44 -0.87 4.91 5.95
N ARG A 45 -1.64 3.85 5.68
CA ARG A 45 -1.53 2.54 6.34
C ARG A 45 -2.14 1.42 5.47
N TRP A 46 -1.72 0.18 5.72
CA TRP A 46 -2.42 -1.00 5.23
C TRP A 46 -3.64 -1.31 6.11
N THR A 47 -4.71 -1.73 5.44
CA THR A 47 -5.90 -2.36 6.04
C THR A 47 -6.25 -3.62 5.26
N ASP A 48 -7.03 -4.51 5.86
CA ASP A 48 -7.38 -5.82 5.31
C ASP A 48 -6.16 -6.71 4.98
N VAL A 49 -5.07 -6.54 5.75
CA VAL A 49 -3.83 -7.31 5.63
C VAL A 49 -3.61 -8.24 6.83
N VAL A 50 -2.96 -9.38 6.60
CA VAL A 50 -2.53 -10.28 7.69
C VAL A 50 -1.45 -9.64 8.58
N PRO A 51 -1.39 -10.01 9.88
CA PRO A 51 -0.29 -9.58 10.74
C PRO A 51 1.08 -9.94 10.16
N GLY A 52 1.96 -8.94 10.09
CA GLY A 52 3.29 -9.06 9.50
C GLY A 52 3.34 -8.83 7.98
N PHE A 53 2.28 -8.30 7.36
CA PHE A 53 2.32 -7.85 5.98
C PHE A 53 3.18 -6.59 5.84
N ASP A 54 4.23 -6.66 5.02
CA ASP A 54 5.30 -5.67 4.89
C ASP A 54 5.56 -5.23 3.44
N MET A 55 4.56 -5.38 2.57
CA MET A 55 4.69 -5.07 1.15
C MET A 55 4.96 -3.58 0.91
N SER A 56 6.09 -3.31 0.27
CA SER A 56 6.44 -1.97 -0.18
C SER A 56 5.58 -1.51 -1.36
N LEU A 57 5.26 -0.22 -1.43
CA LEU A 57 4.42 0.36 -2.47
C LEU A 57 5.10 1.60 -3.06
N LYS A 58 5.11 1.72 -4.39
CA LYS A 58 5.54 2.94 -5.06
C LYS A 58 4.39 3.94 -5.09
N VAL A 59 4.65 5.15 -4.60
CA VAL A 59 3.69 6.26 -4.58
C VAL A 59 4.32 7.54 -5.09
N SER A 60 3.55 8.42 -5.71
CA SER A 60 4.03 9.73 -6.14
C SER A 60 4.08 10.69 -4.95
N LEU A 61 5.27 11.00 -4.45
CA LEU A 61 5.45 11.99 -3.36
C LEU A 61 5.87 13.38 -3.87
N SER A 62 6.29 13.47 -5.12
CA SER A 62 6.78 14.68 -5.78
C SER A 62 6.45 14.61 -7.28
N PRO A 63 6.41 15.75 -7.99
CA PRO A 63 6.18 15.76 -9.43
C PRO A 63 7.16 14.83 -10.14
N ASP A 64 6.63 14.03 -11.07
CA ASP A 64 7.39 13.14 -11.94
C ASP A 64 8.29 12.10 -11.25
N THR A 65 8.11 11.87 -9.94
CA THR A 65 8.93 10.95 -9.15
C THR A 65 8.09 10.01 -8.30
N PHE A 66 8.36 8.70 -8.42
CA PHE A 66 7.84 7.69 -7.51
C PHE A 66 8.83 7.44 -6.37
N SER A 67 8.32 7.39 -5.15
CA SER A 67 9.06 6.98 -3.96
C SER A 67 8.47 5.68 -3.42
N VAL A 68 9.32 4.81 -2.89
CA VAL A 68 8.89 3.58 -2.24
C VAL A 68 8.54 3.91 -0.79
N VAL A 69 7.33 3.53 -0.37
CA VAL A 69 6.90 3.54 1.03
C VAL A 69 6.74 2.11 1.52
N HIS A 70 6.85 1.92 2.84
CA HIS A 70 6.64 0.64 3.50
C HIS A 70 5.49 0.79 4.50
N PRO A 71 4.23 0.73 4.04
CA PRO A 71 3.08 0.85 4.92
C PRO A 71 3.02 -0.34 5.88
N THR A 72 2.46 -0.09 7.05
CA THR A 72 2.15 -1.09 8.07
C THR A 72 0.68 -0.99 8.44
N GLY A 73 0.19 -1.82 9.36
CA GLY A 73 -1.17 -1.68 9.90
C GLY A 73 -1.40 -0.38 10.69
N GLU A 74 -0.32 0.30 11.07
CA GLU A 74 -0.34 1.56 11.81
C GLU A 74 -0.20 2.77 10.87
N TRP A 75 -0.75 3.92 11.29
CA TRP A 75 -0.62 5.16 10.55
C TRP A 75 0.83 5.65 10.50
N GLN A 76 1.33 5.84 9.28
CA GLN A 76 2.63 6.45 9.02
C GLN A 76 2.45 7.72 8.22
N THR A 77 3.40 8.65 8.33
CA THR A 77 3.34 9.94 7.64
C THR A 77 4.60 10.18 6.81
N VAL A 78 4.43 10.79 5.64
CA VAL A 78 5.54 11.24 4.80
C VAL A 78 5.22 12.63 4.22
N PRO A 79 6.21 13.54 4.11
CA PRO A 79 6.02 14.81 3.44
C PRO A 79 5.59 14.61 1.99
N LEU A 80 4.55 15.33 1.57
CA LEU A 80 4.02 15.33 0.22
C LEU A 80 4.32 16.68 -0.43
N ARG A 81 5.08 16.67 -1.53
CA ARG A 81 5.47 17.88 -2.29
C ARG A 81 4.70 18.02 -3.60
N LEU A 82 3.53 17.41 -3.71
CA LEU A 82 2.66 17.57 -4.87
C LEU A 82 1.91 18.90 -4.79
N GLY A 83 1.69 19.51 -5.96
CA GLY A 83 0.94 20.76 -6.07
C GLY A 83 -0.54 20.59 -5.71
N THR A 84 -1.12 19.43 -6.02
CA THR A 84 -2.48 19.08 -5.59
C THR A 84 -2.56 17.67 -5.00
N PRO A 85 -3.42 17.43 -3.99
CA PRO A 85 -3.66 16.08 -3.46
C PRO A 85 -4.19 15.08 -4.51
N ALA A 86 -4.85 15.57 -5.57
CA ALA A 86 -5.38 14.76 -6.66
C ALA A 86 -4.28 14.14 -7.54
N ASP A 87 -3.07 14.70 -7.51
CA ASP A 87 -1.93 14.17 -8.24
C ASP A 87 -1.31 12.93 -7.57
N PHE A 88 -1.73 12.61 -6.34
CA PHE A 88 -1.27 11.42 -5.65
C PHE A 88 -1.73 10.14 -6.35
N LYS A 89 -0.77 9.30 -6.73
CA LYS A 89 -0.97 8.02 -7.40
C LYS A 89 -0.17 6.95 -6.67
N ALA A 90 -0.82 5.84 -6.37
CA ALA A 90 -0.14 4.58 -6.14
C ALA A 90 0.16 3.93 -7.50
N ASP A 91 1.30 3.24 -7.60
CA ASP A 91 1.68 2.50 -8.79
C ASP A 91 0.63 1.41 -9.11
N ALA A 92 0.03 1.49 -10.29
CA ALA A 92 -1.02 0.60 -10.75
C ALA A 92 -0.56 -0.84 -11.00
N ASN A 93 0.75 -1.11 -10.97
CA ASN A 93 1.31 -2.46 -11.06
C ASN A 93 1.12 -3.27 -9.77
N TYR A 94 0.69 -2.65 -8.68
CA TYR A 94 0.36 -3.33 -7.43
C TYR A 94 -1.15 -3.63 -7.39
N TYR A 95 -1.52 -4.88 -7.13
CA TYR A 95 -2.92 -5.31 -7.01
C TYR A 95 -3.50 -4.90 -5.64
N VAL A 96 -3.63 -3.59 -5.41
CA VAL A 96 -4.05 -3.01 -4.14
C VAL A 96 -5.19 -2.03 -4.37
N ILE A 97 -6.11 -1.99 -3.42
CA ILE A 97 -7.17 -0.97 -3.42
C ILE A 97 -6.62 0.26 -2.70
N THR A 98 -6.81 1.45 -3.25
CA THR A 98 -6.47 2.69 -2.55
C THR A 98 -7.75 3.36 -2.04
N ARG A 99 -7.75 3.76 -0.78
CA ARG A 99 -8.91 4.40 -0.12
C ARG A 99 -8.50 5.73 0.49
N ASN A 100 -9.07 6.82 -0.03
CA ASN A 100 -8.90 8.14 0.57
C ASN A 100 -9.86 8.28 1.75
N VAL A 101 -9.33 8.46 2.97
CA VAL A 101 -10.14 8.59 4.20
C VAL A 101 -10.49 10.04 4.55
N THR A 102 -9.88 11.03 3.89
CA THR A 102 -10.24 12.45 4.02
C THR A 102 -11.46 12.80 3.17
N ALA A 103 -11.75 12.01 2.13
CA ALA A 103 -13.03 12.04 1.44
C ALA A 103 -14.09 11.50 2.41
N SER A 104 -14.65 12.40 3.23
CA SER A 104 -15.77 12.09 4.12
C SER A 104 -16.81 11.26 3.37
N PRO A 105 -17.33 10.16 3.93
CA PRO A 105 -18.53 9.57 3.37
C PRO A 105 -19.61 10.64 3.48
N ASN A 106 -20.09 11.14 2.35
CA ASN A 106 -21.34 11.88 2.32
C ASN A 106 -22.44 10.94 2.82
N VAL A 107 -22.65 10.90 4.14
CA VAL A 107 -23.91 10.46 4.74
C VAL A 107 -24.84 11.65 4.60
N THR A 108 -25.48 11.74 3.43
CA THR A 108 -26.66 12.59 3.27
C THR A 108 -27.75 11.99 4.17
N LYS A 109 -28.22 12.85 5.06
CA LYS A 109 -29.30 12.67 6.03
C LYS A 109 -30.58 12.10 5.42
#